data_AF-A0AAX6NH52-F1
#
_entry.id   AF-A0AAX6NH52-F1
#
_cell.length_a   1.000
_cell.length_b   1.000
_cell.length_c   1.000
_cell.angle_alpha   90.00
_cell.angle_beta   90.00
_cell.angle_gamma   90.00
#
_symmetry.space_group_name_H-M   'P 1'
#
loop_
_entity.id
_entity.type
_entity.pdbx_description
1 polymer ?
#
loop_
_entity_poly.entity_id
_entity_poly.type
_entity_poly.pdbx_seq_one_letter_code
_entity_poly.pdbx_strand_id
1 'polypeptide(L)'
;MKKNKKSISFVLLIFLVLPQLNLISFHPFFLMVCLYLAYNFVFYRVPISKKIFRRAIVLGLLLVTAIASFLYSFSNPMADAIRDSIYLIYPILMLIIGYIQMLKFKDVKVILKTIIVAAVILSLIHLGKLIINPTVLSGTIRDIRLALGNGYTLTVIALGIMIYSKRYNLDIIKKRSTKFWFILLCLSSLVLSLSRTLPIMLAIFVICLGWRSLPKRTKIRLYKRNIHLKISVSIFALLLFGLIMIPVSQTSAYSQLSDKFLNSLSEVHIEEYRTIQDINHNWRGYEAYRALIEYDNFDPVQKVIGGGLGKLVDLNMTIMLAGKVYREVPIIHNGYMYILVKTGALGIILYLYFLFTVVKDGFNFQRNALKKNDKLLGRLMISAGISVLITTYINTGMYKPESAYEYLLLIGSLYGYLHLEKQKQHQTNNEVGENETNIA
;
A
#
# COMPACT_ATOMS: atom_id res chain seq x y z
N MET A 1 -13.02 22.20 28.17
CA MET A 1 -11.83 21.40 27.75
C MET A 1 -11.08 22.10 26.61
N LYS A 2 -9.86 22.62 26.86
CA LYS A 2 -8.98 23.16 25.81
C LYS A 2 -8.76 22.08 24.74
N LYS A 3 -9.31 22.26 23.54
CA LYS A 3 -8.96 21.44 22.35
C LYS A 3 -7.47 21.60 22.14
N ASN A 4 -6.69 20.66 22.64
CA ASN A 4 -5.26 20.58 22.38
C ASN A 4 -5.14 20.44 20.85
N LYS A 5 -4.77 21.53 20.16
CA LYS A 5 -4.66 21.61 18.69
C LYS A 5 -3.42 20.82 18.26
N LYS A 6 -3.40 19.51 18.54
CA LYS A 6 -2.33 18.63 18.11
C LYS A 6 -2.29 18.68 16.59
N SER A 7 -1.13 19.08 16.06
CA SER A 7 -0.99 19.30 14.63
C SER A 7 -0.61 18.01 13.88
N ILE A 8 -0.08 17.00 14.58
CA ILE A 8 0.43 15.73 14.06
C ILE A 8 0.14 14.61 15.09
N SER A 9 -0.05 13.38 14.63
CA SER A 9 -0.07 12.18 15.48
C SER A 9 1.34 11.58 15.58
N PHE A 10 1.97 11.71 16.75
CA PHE A 10 3.32 11.18 16.98
C PHE A 10 3.38 9.64 16.87
N VAL A 11 2.37 8.94 17.40
CA VAL A 11 2.31 7.47 17.32
C VAL A 11 2.18 7.01 15.87
N LEU A 12 1.31 7.64 15.09
CA LEU A 12 1.17 7.31 13.67
C LEU A 12 2.46 7.66 12.90
N LEU A 13 3.14 8.75 13.26
CA LEU A 13 4.43 9.09 12.67
C LEU A 13 5.47 7.99 12.90
N ILE A 14 5.57 7.46 14.13
CA ILE A 14 6.47 6.34 14.46
C ILE A 14 6.14 5.12 13.60
N PHE A 15 4.88 4.71 13.52
CA PHE A 15 4.48 3.53 12.73
C PHE A 15 4.68 3.68 11.22
N LEU A 16 4.74 4.91 10.70
CA LEU A 16 4.99 5.17 9.29
C LEU A 16 6.49 5.30 8.95
N VAL A 17 7.31 5.75 9.90
CA VAL A 17 8.74 6.03 9.66
C VAL A 17 9.62 4.88 10.13
N LEU A 18 9.45 4.42 11.36
CA LEU A 18 10.36 3.46 12.01
C LEU A 18 10.63 2.17 11.20
N PRO A 19 9.61 1.46 10.68
CA PRO A 19 9.86 0.22 9.93
C PRO A 19 10.53 0.47 8.57
N GLN A 20 10.55 1.71 8.07
CA GLN A 20 11.18 2.09 6.80
C GLN A 20 12.67 2.44 6.94
N LEU A 21 13.18 2.58 8.17
CA LEU A 21 14.56 2.98 8.43
C LEU A 21 15.53 1.81 8.60
N ASN A 22 15.03 0.56 8.60
CA ASN A 22 15.81 -0.64 8.92
C ASN A 22 16.57 -0.57 10.26
N LEU A 23 16.19 0.36 11.16
CA LEU A 23 16.80 0.53 12.49
C LEU A 23 16.37 -0.56 13.46
N ILE A 24 15.18 -1.11 13.24
CA ILE A 24 14.59 -2.18 14.05
C ILE A 24 14.16 -3.27 13.07
N SER A 25 14.47 -4.52 13.40
CA SER A 25 13.98 -5.65 12.62
C SER A 25 12.45 -5.74 12.68
N PHE A 26 11.86 -6.53 11.79
CA PHE A 26 10.40 -6.63 11.73
C PHE A 26 9.77 -7.16 13.03
N HIS A 27 10.40 -8.10 13.73
CA HIS A 27 9.79 -8.76 14.90
C HIS A 27 9.59 -7.81 16.10
N PRO A 28 10.57 -6.99 16.54
CA PRO A 28 10.33 -6.00 17.59
C PRO A 28 9.33 -4.92 17.16
N PHE A 29 9.31 -4.53 15.88
CA PHE A 29 8.30 -3.61 15.36
C PHE A 29 6.88 -4.21 15.45
N PHE A 30 6.73 -5.48 15.07
CA PHE A 30 5.47 -6.22 15.21
C PHE A 30 5.03 -6.31 16.67
N LEU A 31 5.94 -6.60 17.60
CA LEU A 31 5.64 -6.60 19.03
C LEU A 31 5.14 -5.24 19.52
N MET A 32 5.79 -4.14 19.10
CA MET A 32 5.35 -2.77 19.42
C MET A 32 3.93 -2.50 18.90
N VAL A 33 3.60 -2.97 17.69
CA VAL A 33 2.24 -2.90 17.12
C VAL A 33 1.23 -3.66 17.98
N CYS A 34 1.54 -4.88 18.40
CA CYS A 34 0.69 -5.69 19.27
C CYS A 34 0.47 -5.04 20.64
N LEU A 35 1.54 -4.57 21.30
CA LEU A 35 1.45 -3.88 22.59
C LEU A 35 0.62 -2.60 22.51
N TYR A 36 0.79 -1.83 21.44
CA TYR A 36 -0.02 -0.64 21.21
C TYR A 36 -1.51 -1.00 21.09
N LEU A 37 -1.87 -2.02 20.31
CA LEU A 37 -3.26 -2.45 20.17
C LEU A 37 -3.83 -2.97 21.50
N ALA A 38 -3.09 -3.81 22.21
CA ALA A 38 -3.48 -4.32 23.53
C ALA A 38 -3.78 -3.18 24.50
N TYR A 39 -2.88 -2.20 24.61
CA TYR A 39 -3.09 -1.00 25.43
C TYR A 39 -4.40 -0.26 25.07
N ASN A 40 -4.67 -0.08 23.77
CA ASN A 40 -5.88 0.63 23.35
C ASN A 40 -7.17 -0.15 23.63
N PHE A 41 -7.17 -1.47 23.50
CA PHE A 41 -8.35 -2.28 23.78
C PHE A 41 -8.62 -2.37 25.29
N VAL A 42 -7.58 -2.55 26.11
CA VAL A 42 -7.71 -2.66 27.57
C VAL A 42 -8.11 -1.32 28.19
N PHE A 43 -7.40 -0.22 27.86
CA PHE A 43 -7.56 1.04 28.57
C PHE A 43 -8.50 2.05 27.89
N TYR A 44 -8.61 2.03 26.55
CA TYR A 44 -9.37 3.05 25.81
C TYR A 44 -10.74 2.56 25.30
N ARG A 45 -11.05 1.25 25.44
CA ARG A 45 -12.32 0.62 25.02
C ARG A 45 -12.79 1.11 23.65
N VAL A 46 -11.92 0.96 22.65
CA VAL A 46 -12.15 1.47 21.29
C VAL A 46 -13.45 0.88 20.69
N PRO A 47 -14.42 1.72 20.27
CA PRO A 47 -15.61 1.22 19.58
C PRO A 47 -15.26 0.76 18.16
N ILE A 48 -15.50 -0.51 17.84
CA ILE A 48 -15.26 -1.07 16.51
C ILE A 48 -16.55 -1.00 15.67
N SER A 49 -16.51 -0.26 14.55
CA SER A 49 -17.65 -0.20 13.64
C SER A 49 -17.89 -1.53 12.90
N LYS A 50 -19.15 -1.86 12.60
CA LYS A 50 -19.50 -3.06 11.81
C LYS A 50 -18.76 -3.12 10.45
N LYS A 51 -18.47 -1.98 9.83
CA LYS A 51 -17.75 -1.92 8.55
C LYS A 51 -16.30 -2.38 8.70
N ILE A 52 -15.54 -1.77 9.61
CA ILE A 52 -14.13 -2.14 9.79
C ILE A 52 -13.98 -3.58 10.28
N PHE A 53 -14.88 -4.02 11.17
CA PHE A 53 -14.92 -5.39 11.66
C PHE A 53 -15.12 -6.41 10.52
N ARG A 54 -16.07 -6.17 9.62
CA ARG A 54 -16.27 -7.04 8.43
C ARG A 54 -15.03 -7.12 7.55
N ARG A 55 -14.28 -6.03 7.38
CA ARG A 55 -13.03 -6.04 6.59
C ARG A 55 -11.91 -6.80 7.29
N ALA A 56 -11.77 -6.60 8.60
CA ALA A 56 -10.82 -7.34 9.42
C ALA A 56 -11.15 -8.85 9.44
N ILE A 57 -12.42 -9.23 9.51
CA ILE A 57 -12.84 -10.65 9.44
C ILE A 57 -12.43 -11.28 8.12
N VAL A 58 -12.65 -10.63 6.97
CA VAL A 58 -12.27 -11.23 5.67
C VAL A 58 -10.76 -11.52 5.63
N LEU A 59 -9.94 -10.63 6.18
CA LEU A 59 -8.50 -10.89 6.34
C LEU A 59 -8.21 -11.96 7.39
N GLY A 60 -8.98 -12.02 8.49
CA GLY A 60 -8.87 -13.08 9.50
C GLY A 60 -9.25 -14.45 8.94
N LEU A 61 -10.20 -14.53 8.00
CA LEU A 61 -10.56 -15.77 7.33
C LEU A 61 -9.39 -16.32 6.49
N LEU A 62 -8.53 -15.47 5.92
CA LEU A 62 -7.29 -15.92 5.26
C LEU A 62 -6.37 -16.66 6.23
N LEU A 63 -6.21 -16.11 7.44
CA LEU A 63 -5.44 -16.76 8.49
C LEU A 63 -6.10 -18.08 8.92
N VAL A 64 -7.42 -18.10 9.10
CA VAL A 64 -8.16 -19.32 9.45
C VAL A 64 -8.00 -20.39 8.37
N THR A 65 -8.06 -20.03 7.08
CA THR A 65 -7.82 -20.99 5.99
C THR A 65 -6.39 -21.55 6.02
N ALA A 66 -5.38 -20.70 6.28
CA ALA A 66 -4.00 -21.15 6.40
C ALA A 66 -3.78 -22.07 7.60
N ILE A 67 -4.40 -21.77 8.75
CA ILE A 67 -4.36 -22.60 9.95
C ILE A 67 -5.04 -23.95 9.70
N ALA A 68 -6.24 -23.93 9.11
CA ALA A 68 -6.97 -25.16 8.79
C ALA A 68 -6.14 -26.09 7.88
N SER A 69 -5.50 -25.52 6.86
CA SER A 69 -4.62 -26.28 5.97
C SER A 69 -3.34 -26.77 6.69
N PHE A 70 -2.74 -25.95 7.56
CA PHE A 70 -1.59 -26.37 8.37
C PHE A 70 -1.95 -27.57 9.27
N LEU A 71 -3.11 -27.53 9.92
CA LEU A 71 -3.60 -28.62 10.76
C LEU A 71 -3.93 -29.88 9.94
N TYR A 72 -4.42 -29.70 8.71
CA TYR A 72 -4.71 -30.81 7.80
C TYR A 72 -3.44 -31.55 7.35
N SER A 73 -2.40 -30.81 6.95
CA SER A 73 -1.17 -31.40 6.40
C SER A 73 -0.18 -31.85 7.48
N PHE A 74 -0.12 -31.12 8.61
CA PHE A 74 0.82 -31.28 9.72
C PHE A 74 2.29 -31.54 9.33
N SER A 75 2.68 -31.10 8.13
CA SER A 75 3.95 -31.42 7.49
C SER A 75 4.98 -30.29 7.59
N ASN A 76 4.54 -29.07 7.92
CA ASN A 76 5.37 -27.88 7.83
C ASN A 76 6.04 -27.56 9.18
N PRO A 77 7.29 -27.05 9.19
CA PRO A 77 7.95 -26.69 10.44
C PRO A 77 7.21 -25.59 11.21
N MET A 78 7.14 -25.73 12.54
CA MET A 78 6.43 -24.78 13.41
C MET A 78 7.00 -23.36 13.32
N ALA A 79 8.32 -23.21 13.20
CA ALA A 79 8.97 -21.91 13.08
C ALA A 79 8.49 -21.15 11.83
N ASP A 80 8.34 -21.85 10.70
CA ASP A 80 7.83 -21.29 9.45
C ASP A 80 6.34 -20.95 9.56
N ALA A 81 5.57 -21.78 10.28
CA ALA A 81 4.15 -21.53 10.52
C ALA A 81 3.90 -20.29 11.39
N ILE A 82 4.72 -20.07 12.42
CA ILE A 82 4.68 -18.86 13.26
C ILE A 82 4.99 -17.62 12.43
N ARG A 83 6.05 -17.66 11.60
CA ARG A 83 6.39 -16.55 10.70
C ARG A 83 5.22 -16.18 9.80
N ASP A 84 4.62 -17.16 9.13
CA ASP A 84 3.53 -16.92 8.19
C ASP A 84 2.28 -16.39 8.91
N SER A 85 2.02 -16.85 10.14
CA SER A 85 0.96 -16.32 10.99
C SER A 85 1.15 -14.83 11.27
N ILE A 86 2.39 -14.43 11.62
CA ILE A 86 2.73 -13.02 11.86
C ILE A 86 2.48 -12.19 10.59
N TYR A 87 2.90 -12.68 9.42
CA TYR A 87 2.70 -11.95 8.15
C TYR A 87 1.23 -11.84 7.75
N LEU A 88 0.41 -12.87 8.00
CA LEU A 88 -1.04 -12.81 7.71
C LEU A 88 -1.80 -11.92 8.70
N ILE A 89 -1.39 -11.89 9.97
CA ILE A 89 -1.99 -11.04 11.01
C ILE A 89 -1.63 -9.56 10.81
N TYR A 90 -0.40 -9.27 10.41
CA TYR A 90 0.13 -7.90 10.35
C TYR A 90 -0.75 -6.91 9.56
N PRO A 91 -1.26 -7.23 8.34
CA PRO A 91 -2.25 -6.41 7.63
C PRO A 91 -3.48 -6.02 8.44
N ILE A 92 -4.01 -6.95 9.24
CA ILE A 92 -5.19 -6.73 10.09
C ILE A 92 -4.86 -5.69 11.16
N LEU A 93 -3.68 -5.83 11.79
CA LEU A 93 -3.24 -4.91 12.84
C LEU A 93 -3.07 -3.49 12.29
N MET A 94 -2.45 -3.34 11.11
CA MET A 94 -2.23 -2.04 10.49
C MET A 94 -3.55 -1.37 10.07
N LEU A 95 -4.51 -2.14 9.58
CA LEU A 95 -5.86 -1.65 9.30
C LEU A 95 -6.55 -1.13 10.58
N ILE A 96 -6.45 -1.86 11.69
CA ILE A 96 -7.06 -1.47 12.98
C ILE A 96 -6.34 -0.26 13.60
N ILE A 97 -5.01 -0.18 13.51
CA ILE A 97 -4.24 0.98 13.99
C ILE A 97 -4.70 2.25 13.28
N GLY A 98 -4.82 2.22 11.96
CA GLY A 98 -5.30 3.35 11.17
C GLY A 98 -6.66 3.85 11.65
N TYR A 99 -7.57 2.91 11.91
CA TYR A 99 -8.91 3.19 12.44
C TYR A 99 -8.86 3.86 13.83
N ILE A 100 -8.10 3.29 14.78
CA ILE A 100 -7.94 3.82 16.15
C ILE A 100 -7.35 5.23 16.13
N GLN A 101 -6.34 5.48 15.30
CA GLN A 101 -5.72 6.81 15.19
C GLN A 101 -6.75 7.86 14.78
N MET A 102 -7.61 7.54 13.81
CA MET A 102 -8.66 8.47 13.40
C MET A 102 -9.68 8.73 14.54
N LEU A 103 -10.06 7.70 15.31
CA LEU A 103 -10.97 7.87 16.45
C LEU A 103 -10.38 8.73 17.57
N LYS A 104 -9.08 8.61 17.84
CA LYS A 104 -8.39 9.42 18.85
C LYS A 104 -8.33 10.90 18.49
N PHE A 105 -7.99 11.20 17.23
CA PHE A 105 -7.78 12.60 16.81
C PHE A 105 -9.06 13.29 16.36
N LYS A 106 -10.03 12.54 15.81
CA LYS A 106 -11.31 13.05 15.26
C LYS A 106 -11.16 14.16 14.20
N ASP A 107 -9.95 14.38 13.68
CA ASP A 107 -9.65 15.31 12.59
C ASP A 107 -8.77 14.64 11.53
N VAL A 108 -9.34 14.48 10.33
CA VAL A 108 -8.65 13.85 9.19
C VAL A 108 -7.44 14.66 8.74
N LYS A 109 -7.42 15.99 8.97
CA LYS A 109 -6.26 16.82 8.61
C LYS A 109 -5.03 16.43 9.41
N VAL A 110 -5.18 16.03 10.68
CA VAL A 110 -4.07 15.58 11.51
C VAL A 110 -3.47 14.30 10.96
N ILE A 111 -4.31 13.34 10.55
CA ILE A 111 -3.87 12.07 9.96
C ILE A 111 -3.13 12.32 8.63
N LEU A 112 -3.74 13.06 7.70
CA LEU A 112 -3.13 13.33 6.40
C LEU A 112 -1.86 14.18 6.51
N LYS A 113 -1.81 15.14 7.45
CA LYS A 113 -0.59 15.91 7.73
C LYS A 113 0.52 15.03 8.28
N THR A 114 0.20 14.08 9.15
CA THR A 114 1.17 13.11 9.68
C THR A 114 1.78 12.27 8.56
N ILE A 115 0.94 11.77 7.64
CA ILE A 115 1.39 11.04 6.45
C ILE A 115 2.35 11.88 5.59
N ILE A 116 2.03 13.16 5.36
CA ILE A 116 2.90 14.04 4.58
C ILE A 116 4.24 14.28 5.30
N VAL A 117 4.21 14.55 6.61
CA VAL A 117 5.43 14.78 7.39
C VAL A 117 6.31 13.52 7.41
N ALA A 118 5.71 12.34 7.58
CA ALA A 118 6.42 11.07 7.48
C ALA A 118 7.08 10.88 6.10
N ALA A 119 6.36 11.16 5.01
CA ALA A 119 6.93 11.08 3.66
C ALA A 119 8.08 12.06 3.43
N VAL A 120 8.00 13.26 3.98
CA VAL A 120 9.06 14.28 3.92
C VAL A 120 10.30 13.82 4.70
N ILE A 121 10.13 13.28 5.91
CA ILE A 121 11.24 12.71 6.70
C ILE A 121 11.91 11.58 5.93
N LEU A 122 11.15 10.63 5.41
CA LEU A 122 11.69 9.53 4.62
C LEU A 122 12.39 10.00 3.35
N SER A 123 11.86 11.01 2.67
CA SER A 123 12.50 11.59 1.48
C SER A 123 13.81 12.32 1.83
N LEU A 124 13.86 13.03 2.96
CA LEU A 124 15.11 13.65 3.45
C LEU A 124 16.16 12.58 3.75
N ILE A 125 15.76 11.47 4.39
CA ILE A 125 16.67 10.37 4.71
C ILE A 125 17.19 9.71 3.42
N HIS A 126 16.30 9.45 2.45
CA HIS A 126 16.68 8.87 1.16
C HIS A 126 17.71 9.73 0.41
N LEU A 127 17.43 11.03 0.30
CA LEU A 127 18.33 11.98 -0.36
C LEU A 127 19.61 12.21 0.45
N GLY A 128 19.52 12.16 1.78
CA GLY A 128 20.66 12.26 2.68
C GLY A 128 21.67 11.13 2.48
N LYS A 129 21.21 9.89 2.23
CA LYS A 129 22.10 8.76 1.89
C LYS A 129 22.95 9.03 0.64
N LEU A 130 22.38 9.74 -0.35
CA LEU A 130 23.11 10.13 -1.56
C LEU A 130 24.15 11.21 -1.28
N ILE A 131 23.85 12.18 -0.42
CA ILE A 131 24.81 13.22 -0.01
C ILE A 131 26.00 12.60 0.73
N ILE A 132 25.74 11.59 1.57
CA ILE A 132 26.79 10.88 2.32
C ILE A 132 27.65 10.02 1.40
N ASN A 133 27.07 9.41 0.36
CA ASN A 133 27.78 8.53 -0.56
C ASN A 133 27.51 8.88 -2.04
N PRO A 134 28.08 9.99 -2.55
CA PRO A 134 27.78 10.49 -3.89
C PRO A 134 28.37 9.62 -5.00
N THR A 135 29.43 8.84 -4.71
CA THR A 135 30.08 7.95 -5.68
C THR A 135 29.18 6.80 -6.13
N VAL A 136 28.10 6.50 -5.38
CA VAL A 136 27.10 5.50 -5.75
C VAL A 136 26.45 5.78 -7.11
N LEU A 137 26.37 7.04 -7.53
CA LEU A 137 25.76 7.41 -8.82
C LEU A 137 26.55 6.93 -10.05
N SER A 138 27.84 6.60 -9.90
CA SER A 138 28.63 5.99 -10.98
C SER A 138 28.47 4.47 -11.07
N GLY A 139 27.81 3.86 -10.08
CA GLY A 139 27.56 2.41 -10.03
C GLY A 139 26.38 1.97 -10.91
N THR A 140 26.11 0.67 -10.91
CA THR A 140 24.93 0.13 -11.62
C THR A 140 23.63 0.52 -10.89
N ILE A 141 22.48 0.39 -11.56
CA ILE A 141 21.16 0.59 -10.93
C ILE A 141 20.99 -0.27 -9.68
N ARG A 142 21.56 -1.49 -9.67
CA ARG A 142 21.53 -2.38 -8.51
C ARG A 142 22.31 -1.78 -7.34
N ASP A 143 23.51 -1.26 -7.60
CA ASP A 143 24.38 -0.67 -6.58
C ASP A 143 23.75 0.60 -5.99
N ILE A 144 23.13 1.42 -6.84
CA ILE A 144 22.34 2.59 -6.42
C ILE A 144 21.22 2.17 -5.46
N ARG A 145 20.44 1.13 -5.82
CA ARG A 145 19.34 0.65 -4.98
C ARG A 145 19.80 -0.03 -3.69
N LEU A 146 20.94 -0.72 -3.71
CA LEU A 146 21.52 -1.33 -2.52
C LEU A 146 21.97 -0.26 -1.51
N ALA A 147 22.57 0.82 -1.98
CA ALA A 147 23.05 1.90 -1.12
C ALA A 147 21.93 2.87 -0.66
N LEU A 148 21.05 3.29 -1.56
CA LEU A 148 20.03 4.30 -1.27
C LEU A 148 18.71 3.69 -0.77
N GLY A 149 18.34 2.53 -1.31
CA GLY A 149 17.06 1.85 -1.10
C GLY A 149 16.11 1.97 -2.30
N ASN A 150 14.98 1.26 -2.23
CA ASN A 150 13.99 1.18 -3.32
C ASN A 150 12.92 2.28 -3.29
N GLY A 151 13.14 3.34 -2.52
CA GLY A 151 12.16 4.41 -2.24
C GLY A 151 10.99 3.97 -1.36
N TYR A 152 10.05 4.89 -1.12
CA TYR A 152 8.96 4.70 -0.15
C TYR A 152 7.58 4.95 -0.76
N THR A 153 6.65 4.00 -0.58
CA THR A 153 5.22 4.11 -0.98
C THR A 153 4.56 5.34 -0.39
N LEU A 154 4.97 5.74 0.81
CA LEU A 154 4.44 6.91 1.51
C LEU A 154 4.65 8.21 0.74
N THR A 155 5.72 8.33 -0.05
CA THR A 155 5.96 9.48 -0.93
C THR A 155 4.85 9.63 -1.97
N VAL A 156 4.38 8.53 -2.53
CA VAL A 156 3.29 8.51 -3.52
C VAL A 156 1.98 8.96 -2.88
N ILE A 157 1.65 8.42 -1.71
CA ILE A 157 0.46 8.81 -0.95
C ILE A 157 0.49 10.32 -0.63
N ALA A 158 1.62 10.81 -0.12
CA ALA A 158 1.80 12.21 0.23
C ALA A 158 1.73 13.14 -0.99
N LEU A 159 2.34 12.76 -2.13
CA LEU A 159 2.23 13.50 -3.39
C LEU A 159 0.78 13.59 -3.86
N GLY A 160 0.04 12.47 -3.86
CA GLY A 160 -1.38 12.45 -4.21
C GLY A 160 -2.21 13.40 -3.33
N ILE A 161 -2.00 13.34 -2.00
CA ILE A 161 -2.66 14.24 -1.05
C ILE A 161 -2.25 15.70 -1.32
N MET A 162 -0.96 16.02 -1.43
CA MET A 162 -0.49 17.39 -1.61
C MET A 162 -0.99 17.99 -2.93
N ILE A 163 -0.94 17.26 -4.04
CA ILE A 163 -1.38 17.77 -5.35
C ILE A 163 -2.89 18.09 -5.34
N TYR A 164 -3.72 17.24 -4.73
CA TYR A 164 -5.19 17.33 -4.85
C TYR A 164 -5.92 17.95 -3.64
N SER A 165 -5.31 17.99 -2.46
CA SER A 165 -5.90 18.54 -1.22
C SER A 165 -6.61 19.89 -1.38
N LYS A 166 -5.93 20.89 -1.97
CA LYS A 166 -6.48 22.22 -2.21
C LYS A 166 -7.69 22.20 -3.15
N ARG A 167 -7.69 21.35 -4.18
CA ARG A 167 -8.79 21.21 -5.15
C ARG A 167 -10.10 20.77 -4.47
N TYR A 168 -9.99 20.00 -3.39
CA TYR A 168 -11.13 19.46 -2.68
C TYR A 168 -11.53 20.25 -1.43
N ASN A 169 -11.00 21.46 -1.21
CA ASN A 169 -11.21 22.29 -0.01
C ASN A 169 -10.62 21.70 1.30
N LEU A 170 -9.68 20.76 1.19
CA LEU A 170 -8.99 20.17 2.32
C LEU A 170 -7.54 20.65 2.37
N ASP A 171 -7.31 21.95 2.60
CA ASP A 171 -5.94 22.45 2.66
C ASP A 171 -5.21 21.99 3.92
N ILE A 172 -4.15 21.21 3.73
CA ILE A 172 -3.35 20.60 4.81
C ILE A 172 -2.10 21.43 5.09
N ILE A 173 -1.46 21.96 4.03
CA ILE A 173 -0.27 22.81 4.13
C ILE A 173 -0.64 24.21 3.63
N LYS A 174 -0.87 25.12 4.59
CA LYS A 174 -1.32 26.49 4.31
C LYS A 174 -0.31 27.29 3.47
N LYS A 175 0.99 27.17 3.77
CA LYS A 175 2.04 27.95 3.09
C LYS A 175 2.40 27.32 1.75
N ARG A 176 2.16 28.06 0.65
CA ARG A 176 2.40 27.59 -0.72
C ARG A 176 3.87 27.21 -0.98
N SER A 177 4.83 27.95 -0.42
CA SER A 177 6.25 27.65 -0.59
C SER A 177 6.66 26.36 0.12
N THR A 178 6.22 26.14 1.37
CA THR A 178 6.46 24.88 2.09
C THR A 178 5.90 23.69 1.32
N LYS A 179 4.67 23.83 0.79
CA LYS A 179 4.05 22.79 -0.03
C LYS A 179 4.86 22.50 -1.31
N PHE A 180 5.36 23.53 -1.98
CA PHE A 180 6.20 23.38 -3.17
C PHE A 180 7.48 22.59 -2.85
N TRP A 181 8.22 22.98 -1.80
CA TRP A 181 9.45 22.29 -1.39
C TRP A 181 9.19 20.84 -0.97
N PHE A 182 8.10 20.57 -0.26
CA PHE A 182 7.75 19.19 0.11
C PHE A 182 7.42 18.32 -1.11
N ILE A 183 6.69 18.87 -2.09
CA ILE A 183 6.42 18.16 -3.35
C ILE A 183 7.73 17.89 -4.09
N LEU A 184 8.59 18.90 -4.23
CA LEU A 184 9.87 18.77 -4.92
C LEU A 184 10.73 17.69 -4.28
N LEU A 185 10.87 17.73 -2.96
CA LEU A 185 11.63 16.74 -2.18
C LEU A 185 11.09 15.32 -2.38
N CYS A 186 9.77 15.12 -2.24
CA CYS A 186 9.16 13.80 -2.44
C CYS A 186 9.32 13.31 -3.88
N LEU A 187 9.23 14.21 -4.86
CA LEU A 187 9.38 13.88 -6.27
C LEU A 187 10.82 13.49 -6.61
N SER A 188 11.81 14.24 -6.09
CA SER A 188 13.24 13.90 -6.24
C SER A 188 13.56 12.54 -5.63
N SER A 189 13.05 12.26 -4.43
CA SER A 189 13.19 10.95 -3.77
C SER A 189 12.56 9.82 -4.59
N LEU A 190 11.38 10.05 -5.18
CA LEU A 190 10.71 9.08 -6.05
C LEU A 190 11.52 8.81 -7.32
N VAL A 191 12.05 9.84 -7.97
CA VAL A 191 12.90 9.68 -9.18
C VAL A 191 14.16 8.90 -8.86
N LEU A 192 14.88 9.30 -7.80
CA LEU A 192 16.14 8.68 -7.40
C LEU A 192 15.98 7.24 -6.86
N SER A 193 14.78 6.85 -6.46
CA SER A 193 14.51 5.46 -6.06
C SER A 193 14.69 4.47 -7.21
N LEU A 194 14.66 4.97 -8.45
CA LEU A 194 14.64 4.19 -9.68
C LEU A 194 13.58 3.08 -9.63
N SER A 195 12.53 3.21 -8.81
CA SER A 195 11.54 2.17 -8.59
C SER A 195 10.55 2.09 -9.74
N ARG A 196 10.22 0.86 -10.16
CA ARG A 196 9.21 0.62 -11.21
C ARG A 196 7.78 0.69 -10.67
N THR A 197 7.59 0.37 -9.39
CA THR A 197 6.25 0.32 -8.78
C THR A 197 5.75 1.70 -8.36
N LEU A 198 6.61 2.57 -7.84
CA LEU A 198 6.21 3.89 -7.34
C LEU A 198 5.59 4.81 -8.41
N PRO A 199 6.12 4.89 -9.65
CA PRO A 199 5.47 5.65 -10.73
C PRO A 199 4.09 5.10 -11.11
N ILE A 200 3.92 3.78 -11.14
CA ILE A 200 2.63 3.14 -11.40
C ILE A 200 1.63 3.50 -10.29
N MET A 201 2.06 3.44 -9.02
CA MET A 201 1.22 3.86 -7.90
C MET A 201 0.86 5.34 -7.99
N LEU A 202 1.80 6.19 -8.40
CA LEU A 202 1.53 7.60 -8.60
C LEU A 202 0.51 7.83 -9.71
N ALA A 203 0.60 7.09 -10.83
CA ALA A 203 -0.41 7.13 -11.89
C ALA A 203 -1.80 6.74 -11.38
N ILE A 204 -1.92 5.67 -10.58
CA ILE A 204 -3.20 5.27 -9.96
C ILE A 204 -3.77 6.41 -9.13
N PHE A 205 -2.96 7.02 -8.26
CA PHE A 205 -3.39 8.16 -7.46
C PHE A 205 -3.80 9.36 -8.32
N VAL A 206 -3.04 9.68 -9.35
CA VAL A 206 -3.33 10.77 -10.29
C VAL A 206 -4.66 10.55 -11.01
N ILE A 207 -4.88 9.34 -11.53
CA ILE A 207 -6.09 8.98 -12.25
C ILE A 207 -7.27 9.06 -11.28
N CYS A 208 -7.24 8.35 -10.16
CA CYS A 208 -8.36 8.27 -9.21
C CYS A 208 -8.71 9.63 -8.58
N LEU A 209 -7.70 10.40 -8.17
CA LEU A 209 -7.90 11.72 -7.55
C LEU A 209 -8.26 12.81 -8.58
N GLY A 210 -7.70 12.71 -9.79
CA GLY A 210 -7.88 13.67 -10.89
C GLY A 210 -9.17 13.50 -11.67
N TRP A 211 -9.66 12.26 -11.81
CA TRP A 211 -10.81 11.87 -12.64
C TRP A 211 -12.07 12.66 -12.30
N ARG A 212 -12.73 13.28 -13.26
CA ARG A 212 -13.98 14.01 -13.01
C ARG A 212 -15.13 13.26 -13.65
N SER A 213 -16.23 13.06 -12.91
CA SER A 213 -17.52 12.81 -13.55
C SER A 213 -17.84 14.03 -14.40
N LEU A 214 -17.80 13.87 -15.73
CA LEU A 214 -18.12 14.93 -16.69
C LEU A 214 -19.52 15.49 -16.35
N PRO A 215 -19.66 16.79 -16.07
CA PRO A 215 -20.98 17.41 -16.07
C PRO A 215 -21.47 17.41 -17.51
N LYS A 216 -22.66 16.84 -17.77
CA LYS A 216 -23.25 16.68 -19.11
C LYS A 216 -23.46 18.00 -19.90
N ARG A 217 -23.22 19.20 -19.33
CA ARG A 217 -23.62 20.48 -19.93
C ARG A 217 -22.63 21.65 -19.79
N THR A 218 -21.32 21.47 -19.90
CA THR A 218 -20.44 22.66 -20.06
C THR A 218 -19.13 22.32 -20.77
N LYS A 219 -19.14 22.36 -22.11
CA LYS A 219 -17.98 22.09 -22.97
C LYS A 219 -16.87 23.15 -22.88
N ILE A 220 -17.17 24.40 -22.51
CA ILE A 220 -16.22 25.53 -22.70
C ILE A 220 -15.40 25.89 -21.44
N ARG A 221 -15.83 25.52 -20.23
CA ARG A 221 -15.10 25.80 -18.96
C ARG A 221 -14.09 24.69 -18.57
N LEU A 222 -13.76 23.79 -19.51
CA LEU A 222 -12.94 22.59 -19.29
C LEU A 222 -11.43 22.86 -19.45
N TYR A 223 -11.02 23.78 -20.33
CA TYR A 223 -9.61 23.98 -20.68
C TYR A 223 -8.75 24.57 -19.53
N LYS A 224 -9.29 25.56 -18.79
CA LYS A 224 -8.62 26.17 -17.61
C LYS A 224 -8.73 25.32 -16.33
N ARG A 225 -9.60 24.30 -16.29
CA ARG A 225 -10.01 23.60 -15.05
C ARG A 225 -9.32 22.25 -14.81
N ASN A 226 -8.58 21.75 -15.80
CA ASN A 226 -7.82 20.50 -15.73
C ASN A 226 -6.33 20.70 -15.42
N ILE A 227 -5.89 21.85 -14.91
CA ILE A 227 -4.47 22.09 -14.65
C ILE A 227 -3.83 21.04 -13.73
N HIS A 228 -4.56 20.53 -12.74
CA HIS A 228 -4.06 19.46 -11.88
C HIS A 228 -3.94 18.12 -12.60
N LEU A 229 -4.88 17.79 -13.50
CA LEU A 229 -4.79 16.59 -14.33
C LEU A 229 -3.65 16.72 -15.33
N LYS A 230 -3.53 17.87 -16.01
CA LYS A 230 -2.45 18.19 -16.93
C LYS A 230 -1.09 18.14 -16.23
N ILE A 231 -0.93 18.80 -15.08
CA ILE A 231 0.30 18.74 -14.26
C ILE A 231 0.59 17.31 -13.85
N SER A 232 -0.39 16.55 -13.38
CA SER A 232 -0.15 15.17 -12.98
C SER A 232 0.18 14.24 -14.14
N VAL A 233 -0.44 14.42 -15.31
CA VAL A 233 -0.11 13.71 -16.54
C VAL A 233 1.26 14.13 -17.06
N SER A 234 1.62 15.42 -16.98
CA SER A 234 2.95 15.92 -17.32
C SER A 234 4.03 15.41 -16.37
N ILE A 235 3.77 15.35 -15.06
CA ILE A 235 4.68 14.75 -14.08
C ILE A 235 4.84 13.27 -14.37
N PHE A 236 3.75 12.55 -14.62
CA PHE A 236 3.81 11.13 -14.97
C PHE A 236 4.56 10.89 -16.30
N ALA A 237 4.29 11.70 -17.31
CA ALA A 237 4.98 11.66 -18.59
C ALA A 237 6.47 12.01 -18.45
N LEU A 238 6.82 12.98 -17.61
CA LEU A 238 8.22 13.33 -17.30
C LEU A 238 8.93 12.20 -16.54
N LEU A 239 8.24 11.54 -15.61
CA LEU A 239 8.77 10.38 -14.87
C LEU A 239 9.00 9.19 -15.81
N LEU A 240 8.04 8.91 -16.71
CA LEU A 240 8.21 7.92 -17.76
C LEU A 240 9.37 8.30 -18.69
N PHE A 241 9.42 9.55 -19.16
CA PHE A 241 10.52 10.08 -19.98
C PHE A 241 11.89 9.90 -19.31
N GLY A 242 12.01 10.22 -18.02
CA GLY A 242 13.23 10.01 -17.25
C GLY A 242 13.63 8.53 -17.12
N LEU A 243 12.67 7.61 -16.96
CA LEU A 243 12.92 6.16 -16.94
C LEU A 243 13.43 5.61 -18.29
N ILE A 244 12.97 6.20 -19.38
CA ILE A 244 13.35 5.85 -20.75
C ILE A 244 14.76 6.34 -21.04
N MET A 245 15.06 7.59 -20.70
CA MET A 245 16.30 8.29 -21.04
C MET A 245 17.56 7.85 -20.25
N ILE A 246 17.43 6.95 -19.26
CA ILE A 246 18.61 6.29 -18.67
C ILE A 246 19.19 5.34 -19.73
N PRO A 247 20.39 5.60 -20.27
CA PRO A 247 20.89 4.87 -21.42
C PRO A 247 21.14 3.41 -21.05
N VAL A 248 20.44 2.51 -21.73
CA VAL A 248 20.77 1.08 -21.81
C VAL A 248 20.79 0.77 -23.30
N SER A 249 21.98 0.90 -23.88
CA SER A 249 22.40 0.56 -25.25
C SER A 249 21.57 1.11 -26.44
N GLN A 250 22.21 1.04 -27.61
CA GLN A 250 21.87 1.75 -28.86
C GLN A 250 20.67 1.13 -29.59
N THR A 251 19.46 1.63 -29.37
CA THR A 251 18.37 1.58 -30.38
C THR A 251 17.41 2.76 -30.18
N SER A 252 16.53 3.05 -31.13
CA SER A 252 15.63 4.21 -31.11
C SER A 252 14.78 4.35 -29.82
N ALA A 253 14.41 5.58 -29.43
CA ALA A 253 13.67 5.84 -28.19
C ALA A 253 12.31 5.11 -28.07
N TYR A 254 11.70 4.71 -29.20
CA TYR A 254 10.47 3.90 -29.23
C TYR A 254 10.71 2.43 -28.89
N SER A 255 11.79 1.81 -29.37
CA SER A 255 12.15 0.43 -29.02
C SER A 255 12.60 0.31 -27.55
N GLN A 256 13.30 1.31 -27.01
CA GLN A 256 13.70 1.31 -25.59
C GLN A 256 12.52 1.35 -24.61
N LEU A 257 11.43 2.00 -25.02
CA LEU A 257 10.18 2.11 -24.26
C LEU A 257 9.43 0.79 -24.20
N SER A 258 9.27 0.14 -25.36
CA SER A 258 8.70 -1.20 -25.45
C SER A 258 9.58 -2.17 -24.71
N ASP A 259 10.89 -2.14 -24.88
CA ASP A 259 11.80 -3.13 -24.31
C ASP A 259 11.84 -3.02 -22.79
N LYS A 260 11.96 -1.83 -22.18
CA LYS A 260 11.94 -1.72 -20.71
C LYS A 260 10.57 -2.01 -20.09
N PHE A 261 9.48 -1.64 -20.75
CA PHE A 261 8.12 -1.90 -20.26
C PHE A 261 7.74 -3.37 -20.42
N LEU A 262 8.01 -3.96 -21.59
CA LEU A 262 7.80 -5.38 -21.88
C LEU A 262 8.74 -6.26 -21.07
N ASN A 263 10.03 -5.90 -20.91
CA ASN A 263 10.95 -6.65 -20.06
C ASN A 263 10.57 -6.57 -18.57
N SER A 264 9.91 -5.49 -18.13
CA SER A 264 9.39 -5.40 -16.76
C SER A 264 8.12 -6.21 -16.55
N LEU A 265 7.33 -6.42 -17.59
CA LEU A 265 6.17 -7.31 -17.58
C LEU A 265 6.60 -8.78 -17.76
N SER A 266 7.65 -9.05 -18.55
CA SER A 266 8.23 -10.38 -18.76
C SER A 266 8.92 -10.91 -17.51
N GLU A 267 9.58 -10.04 -16.74
CA GLU A 267 10.23 -10.42 -15.46
C GLU A 267 9.22 -10.95 -14.43
N VAL A 268 7.94 -10.58 -14.56
CA VAL A 268 6.84 -11.03 -13.68
C VAL A 268 5.89 -11.98 -14.41
N HIS A 269 6.13 -12.25 -15.70
CA HIS A 269 5.35 -13.21 -16.48
C HIS A 269 5.64 -14.62 -15.96
N ILE A 270 4.69 -15.54 -16.08
CA ILE A 270 4.82 -16.90 -15.56
C ILE A 270 4.98 -17.83 -16.74
N GLU A 271 6.19 -18.37 -16.92
CA GLU A 271 6.53 -19.30 -18.00
C GLU A 271 7.43 -20.41 -17.47
N GLU A 272 7.62 -21.43 -18.31
CA GLU A 272 8.63 -22.45 -18.08
C GLU A 272 10.02 -21.90 -18.46
N TYR A 273 10.81 -21.55 -17.45
CA TYR A 273 12.19 -21.09 -17.64
C TYR A 273 13.17 -22.26 -17.66
N ARG A 274 13.95 -22.38 -18.75
CA ARG A 274 14.81 -23.56 -19.00
C ARG A 274 16.31 -23.31 -18.79
N THR A 275 16.77 -22.06 -18.88
CA THR A 275 18.20 -21.73 -18.69
C THR A 275 18.44 -20.89 -17.44
N ILE A 276 19.62 -21.04 -16.83
CA ILE A 276 20.02 -20.24 -15.65
C ILE A 276 20.03 -18.73 -15.98
N GLN A 277 20.40 -18.38 -17.21
CA GLN A 277 20.40 -17.00 -17.67
C GLN A 277 18.98 -16.42 -17.71
N ASP A 278 18.01 -17.17 -18.23
CA ASP A 278 16.60 -16.75 -18.28
C ASP A 278 16.00 -16.64 -16.89
N ILE A 279 16.32 -17.57 -15.99
CA ILE A 279 15.88 -17.55 -14.59
C ILE A 279 16.43 -16.31 -13.88
N ASN A 280 17.73 -16.00 -14.05
CA ASN A 280 18.34 -14.82 -13.44
C ASN A 280 17.74 -13.51 -13.98
N HIS A 281 17.39 -13.46 -15.26
CA HIS A 281 16.73 -12.31 -15.87
C HIS A 281 15.27 -12.16 -15.43
N ASN A 282 14.57 -13.27 -15.17
CA ASN A 282 13.14 -13.30 -14.86
C ASN A 282 12.85 -13.92 -13.48
N TRP A 283 13.67 -13.61 -12.48
CA TRP A 283 13.63 -14.25 -11.16
C TRP A 283 12.23 -14.26 -10.52
N ARG A 284 11.47 -13.17 -10.64
CA ARG A 284 10.12 -13.06 -10.06
C ARG A 284 9.11 -13.98 -10.76
N GLY A 285 9.20 -14.06 -12.08
CA GLY A 285 8.41 -14.96 -12.90
C GLY A 285 8.72 -16.42 -12.59
N TYR A 286 10.00 -16.75 -12.43
CA TYR A 286 10.44 -18.08 -12.04
C TYR A 286 9.90 -18.49 -10.66
N GLU A 287 10.04 -17.65 -9.64
CA GLU A 287 9.46 -17.93 -8.30
C GLU A 287 7.94 -18.19 -8.38
N ALA A 288 7.23 -17.40 -9.18
CA ALA A 288 5.80 -17.56 -9.39
C ALA A 288 5.45 -18.87 -10.12
N TYR A 289 6.25 -19.26 -11.12
CA TYR A 289 6.12 -20.56 -11.80
C TYR A 289 6.37 -21.73 -10.85
N ARG A 290 7.43 -21.66 -10.03
CA ARG A 290 7.72 -22.69 -9.01
C ARG A 290 6.60 -22.82 -7.98
N ALA A 291 6.00 -21.72 -7.58
CA ALA A 291 4.84 -21.72 -6.70
C ALA A 291 3.59 -22.32 -7.36
N LEU A 292 3.41 -22.14 -8.67
CA LEU A 292 2.32 -22.77 -9.41
C LEU A 292 2.52 -24.29 -9.49
N ILE A 293 3.73 -24.76 -9.79
CA ILE A 293 4.06 -26.20 -9.75
C ILE A 293 3.78 -26.77 -8.36
N GLU A 294 4.20 -26.07 -7.31
CA GLU A 294 3.96 -26.49 -5.93
C GLU A 294 2.46 -26.66 -5.65
N TYR A 295 1.65 -25.68 -6.08
CA TYR A 295 0.20 -25.72 -5.95
C TYR A 295 -0.45 -26.80 -6.82
N ASP A 296 0.05 -27.06 -8.02
CA ASP A 296 -0.50 -28.09 -8.92
C ASP A 296 -0.36 -29.49 -8.35
N ASN A 297 0.70 -29.72 -7.56
CA ASN A 297 0.99 -30.96 -6.84
C ASN A 297 0.15 -31.15 -5.57
N PHE A 298 -0.65 -30.16 -5.15
CA PHE A 298 -1.53 -30.29 -4.00
C PHE A 298 -2.66 -31.28 -4.24
N ASP A 299 -3.08 -31.97 -3.18
CA ASP A 299 -4.30 -32.76 -3.23
C ASP A 299 -5.56 -31.85 -3.41
N PRO A 300 -6.74 -32.40 -3.76
CA PRO A 300 -7.94 -31.60 -4.00
C PRO A 300 -8.36 -30.68 -2.83
N VAL A 301 -8.13 -31.10 -1.58
CA VAL A 301 -8.43 -30.27 -0.39
C VAL A 301 -7.42 -29.13 -0.31
N GLN A 302 -6.13 -29.44 -0.43
CA GLN A 302 -5.06 -28.45 -0.42
C GLN A 302 -5.17 -27.45 -1.59
N LYS A 303 -5.73 -27.82 -2.74
CA LYS A 303 -6.03 -26.84 -3.81
C LYS A 303 -7.05 -25.79 -3.34
N VAL A 304 -8.02 -26.18 -2.50
CA VAL A 304 -9.03 -25.25 -1.97
C VAL A 304 -8.46 -24.38 -0.85
N ILE A 305 -7.80 -24.99 0.15
CA ILE A 305 -7.39 -24.32 1.40
C ILE A 305 -5.89 -24.01 1.51
N GLY A 306 -5.10 -24.41 0.51
CA GLY A 306 -3.65 -24.21 0.41
C GLY A 306 -2.85 -25.39 1.00
N GLY A 307 -1.53 -25.26 0.98
CA GLY A 307 -0.58 -26.12 1.71
C GLY A 307 -0.30 -25.65 3.15
N GLY A 308 -0.92 -24.54 3.55
CA GLY A 308 -0.98 -24.10 4.94
C GLY A 308 0.19 -23.22 5.38
N LEU A 309 0.11 -22.81 6.65
CA LEU A 309 1.19 -22.07 7.31
C LEU A 309 2.51 -22.86 7.26
N GLY A 310 3.60 -22.17 6.97
CA GLY A 310 4.93 -22.74 6.92
C GLY A 310 5.30 -23.41 5.60
N LYS A 311 4.37 -23.59 4.65
CA LYS A 311 4.63 -24.27 3.38
C LYS A 311 5.65 -23.50 2.52
N LEU A 312 6.83 -24.07 2.29
CA LEU A 312 7.85 -23.44 1.44
C LEU A 312 7.61 -23.76 -0.04
N VAL A 313 8.19 -22.95 -0.93
CA VAL A 313 8.20 -23.21 -2.38
C VAL A 313 9.58 -23.72 -2.76
N ASP A 314 9.67 -24.94 -3.30
CA ASP A 314 10.93 -25.49 -3.81
C ASP A 314 11.30 -24.83 -5.15
N LEU A 315 12.44 -24.17 -5.17
CA LEU A 315 12.99 -23.54 -6.36
C LEU A 315 13.53 -24.56 -7.35
N ASN A 316 13.74 -25.83 -6.98
CA ASN A 316 14.39 -26.86 -7.80
C ASN A 316 15.80 -26.45 -8.28
N MET A 317 16.39 -25.48 -7.61
CA MET A 317 17.77 -25.05 -7.80
C MET A 317 18.26 -24.37 -6.53
N THR A 318 19.57 -24.43 -6.33
CA THR A 318 20.22 -23.74 -5.22
C THR A 318 20.67 -22.37 -5.69
N ILE A 319 20.18 -21.31 -5.05
CA ILE A 319 20.53 -19.92 -5.39
C ILE A 319 21.05 -19.15 -4.18
N MET A 320 22.00 -18.25 -4.40
CA MET A 320 22.47 -17.33 -3.39
C MET A 320 21.66 -16.03 -3.44
N LEU A 321 20.86 -15.78 -2.40
CA LEU A 321 20.07 -14.56 -2.25
C LEU A 321 20.51 -13.84 -0.98
N ALA A 322 20.95 -12.59 -1.11
CA ALA A 322 21.36 -11.73 0.00
C ALA A 322 22.35 -12.40 0.99
N GLY A 323 23.33 -13.14 0.47
CA GLY A 323 24.36 -13.80 1.28
C GLY A 323 23.95 -15.16 1.88
N LYS A 324 22.74 -15.65 1.61
CA LYS A 324 22.27 -16.96 2.05
C LYS A 324 21.91 -17.86 0.87
N VAL A 325 22.17 -19.15 1.04
CA VAL A 325 21.86 -20.17 0.05
C VAL A 325 20.44 -20.67 0.31
N TYR A 326 19.59 -20.62 -0.71
CA TYR A 326 18.21 -21.09 -0.67
C TYR A 326 18.00 -22.18 -1.71
N ARG A 327 17.33 -23.25 -1.29
CA ARG A 327 16.66 -24.22 -2.17
C ARG A 327 15.14 -24.02 -2.13
N GLU A 328 14.63 -23.70 -0.95
CA GLU A 328 13.23 -23.39 -0.75
C GLU A 328 13.08 -21.97 -0.21
N VAL A 329 12.02 -21.28 -0.63
CA VAL A 329 11.75 -19.90 -0.20
C VAL A 329 10.41 -19.79 0.52
N PRO A 330 10.36 -19.04 1.65
CA PRO A 330 9.14 -18.88 2.43
C PRO A 330 8.17 -17.83 1.88
N ILE A 331 8.72 -16.83 1.20
CA ILE A 331 8.02 -15.70 0.60
C ILE A 331 8.56 -15.53 -0.80
N ILE A 332 7.66 -15.30 -1.75
CA ILE A 332 7.98 -15.01 -3.14
C ILE A 332 7.48 -13.61 -3.50
N HIS A 333 8.04 -13.03 -4.56
CA HIS A 333 7.70 -11.66 -4.97
C HIS A 333 6.28 -11.49 -5.48
N ASN A 334 5.63 -12.54 -6.01
CA ASN A 334 4.23 -12.48 -6.41
C ASN A 334 3.31 -12.83 -5.23
N GLY A 335 2.60 -11.83 -4.71
CA GLY A 335 1.71 -11.97 -3.56
C GLY A 335 0.48 -12.83 -3.83
N TYR A 336 0.00 -12.92 -5.07
CA TYR A 336 -1.08 -13.84 -5.41
C TYR A 336 -0.59 -15.28 -5.31
N MET A 337 0.59 -15.58 -5.84
CA MET A 337 1.15 -16.92 -5.71
C MET A 337 1.50 -17.26 -4.26
N TYR A 338 1.97 -16.29 -3.47
CA TYR A 338 2.15 -16.45 -2.03
C TYR A 338 0.84 -16.83 -1.33
N ILE A 339 -0.24 -16.09 -1.57
CA ILE A 339 -1.56 -16.39 -1.00
C ILE A 339 -2.05 -17.76 -1.48
N LEU A 340 -1.90 -18.08 -2.77
CA LEU A 340 -2.35 -19.33 -3.38
C LEU A 340 -1.69 -20.55 -2.71
N VAL A 341 -0.37 -20.53 -2.54
CA VAL A 341 0.36 -21.63 -1.89
C VAL A 341 -0.06 -21.81 -0.43
N LYS A 342 -0.26 -20.71 0.32
CA LYS A 342 -0.54 -20.77 1.76
C LYS A 342 -2.00 -21.02 2.11
N THR A 343 -2.92 -20.53 1.27
CA THR A 343 -4.37 -20.45 1.57
C THR A 343 -5.28 -20.98 0.46
N GLY A 344 -4.70 -21.44 -0.66
CA GLY A 344 -5.43 -22.06 -1.77
C GLY A 344 -6.29 -21.08 -2.56
N ALA A 345 -7.12 -21.63 -3.44
CA ALA A 345 -8.05 -20.84 -4.25
C ALA A 345 -9.03 -20.03 -3.38
N LEU A 346 -9.46 -20.58 -2.24
CA LEU A 346 -10.36 -19.88 -1.31
C LEU A 346 -9.72 -18.59 -0.78
N GLY A 347 -8.43 -18.64 -0.43
CA GLY A 347 -7.73 -17.45 0.03
C GLY A 347 -7.61 -16.37 -1.05
N ILE A 348 -7.35 -16.74 -2.30
CA ILE A 348 -7.36 -15.75 -3.40
C ILE A 348 -8.72 -15.07 -3.52
N ILE A 349 -9.81 -15.84 -3.46
CA ILE A 349 -11.18 -15.32 -3.52
C ILE A 349 -11.44 -14.36 -2.34
N LEU A 350 -11.08 -14.74 -1.11
CA LEU A 350 -11.23 -13.90 0.08
C LEU A 350 -10.41 -12.60 -0.03
N TYR A 351 -9.19 -12.69 -0.53
CA TYR A 351 -8.31 -11.54 -0.74
C TYR A 351 -8.87 -10.57 -1.78
N LEU A 352 -9.28 -11.06 -2.95
CA LEU A 352 -9.91 -10.26 -3.98
C LEU A 352 -11.23 -9.65 -3.51
N TYR A 353 -12.01 -10.41 -2.73
CA TYR A 353 -13.23 -9.91 -2.10
C TYR A 353 -12.94 -8.76 -1.13
N PHE A 354 -11.92 -8.89 -0.28
CA PHE A 354 -11.47 -7.79 0.58
C PHE A 354 -11.16 -6.52 -0.24
N LEU A 355 -10.33 -6.62 -1.27
CA LEU A 355 -9.95 -5.47 -2.11
C LEU A 355 -11.14 -4.87 -2.85
N PHE A 356 -11.97 -5.71 -3.47
CA PHE A 356 -13.20 -5.28 -4.15
C PHE A 356 -14.09 -4.48 -3.21
N THR A 357 -14.27 -4.97 -1.98
CA THR A 357 -15.13 -4.29 -1.01
C THR A 357 -14.57 -2.97 -0.50
N VAL A 358 -13.24 -2.84 -0.35
CA VAL A 358 -12.57 -1.56 -0.05
C VAL A 358 -12.80 -0.55 -1.17
N VAL A 359 -12.57 -0.95 -2.42
CA VAL A 359 -12.77 -0.09 -3.60
C VAL A 359 -14.24 0.32 -3.72
N LYS A 360 -15.17 -0.63 -3.56
CA LYS A 360 -16.63 -0.38 -3.55
C LYS A 360 -17.03 0.60 -2.45
N ASP A 361 -16.51 0.46 -1.24
CA ASP A 361 -16.77 1.41 -0.14
C ASP A 361 -16.22 2.81 -0.46
N GLY A 362 -15.04 2.90 -1.08
CA GLY A 362 -14.48 4.17 -1.55
C GLY A 362 -15.36 4.85 -2.61
N PHE A 363 -15.89 4.10 -3.57
CA PHE A 363 -16.86 4.60 -4.56
C PHE A 363 -18.15 5.10 -3.91
N ASN A 364 -18.73 4.32 -3.00
CA ASN A 364 -19.91 4.71 -2.26
C ASN A 364 -19.67 5.97 -1.42
N PHE A 365 -18.50 6.07 -0.79
CA PHE A 365 -18.12 7.22 0.01
C PHE A 365 -18.05 8.49 -0.85
N GLN A 366 -17.33 8.48 -1.98
CA GLN A 366 -17.26 9.68 -2.82
C GLN A 366 -18.59 10.04 -3.51
N ARG A 367 -19.46 9.06 -3.79
CA ARG A 367 -20.75 9.28 -4.44
C ARG A 367 -21.74 9.96 -3.50
N ASN A 368 -21.78 9.50 -2.25
CA ASN A 368 -22.69 10.02 -1.23
C ASN A 368 -22.11 11.22 -0.46
N ALA A 369 -20.92 11.69 -0.85
CA ALA A 369 -20.23 12.80 -0.20
C ALA A 369 -20.95 14.13 -0.43
N LEU A 370 -21.45 14.71 0.68
CA LEU A 370 -22.01 16.06 0.72
C LEU A 370 -20.91 17.12 0.61
N LYS A 371 -19.78 16.92 1.30
CA LYS A 371 -18.64 17.85 1.30
C LYS A 371 -17.63 17.48 0.22
N LYS A 372 -16.95 18.47 -0.36
CA LYS A 372 -15.86 18.22 -1.32
C LYS A 372 -14.68 17.45 -0.69
N ASN A 373 -14.40 17.68 0.59
CA ASN A 373 -13.35 16.97 1.32
C ASN A 373 -13.63 15.45 1.32
N ASP A 374 -14.88 15.06 1.58
CA ASP A 374 -15.30 13.66 1.64
C ASP A 374 -15.13 12.95 0.28
N LYS A 375 -15.30 13.68 -0.83
CA LYS A 375 -15.00 13.18 -2.18
C LYS A 375 -13.52 12.82 -2.34
N LEU A 376 -12.61 13.65 -1.82
CA LEU A 376 -11.17 13.33 -1.81
C LEU A 376 -10.90 12.08 -0.98
N LEU A 377 -11.50 11.97 0.20
CA LEU A 377 -11.30 10.85 1.12
C LEU A 377 -11.78 9.52 0.50
N GLY A 378 -12.97 9.49 -0.12
CA GLY A 378 -13.46 8.32 -0.84
C GLY A 378 -12.54 7.92 -2.00
N ARG A 379 -11.98 8.90 -2.72
CA ARG A 379 -11.03 8.62 -3.82
C ARG A 379 -9.65 8.16 -3.33
N LEU A 380 -9.16 8.69 -2.21
CA LEU A 380 -7.94 8.18 -1.57
C LEU A 380 -8.10 6.70 -1.19
N MET A 381 -9.28 6.32 -0.72
CA MET A 381 -9.60 4.93 -0.41
C MET A 381 -9.56 4.03 -1.67
N ILE A 382 -10.12 4.51 -2.79
CA ILE A 382 -10.06 3.81 -4.09
C ILE A 382 -8.60 3.67 -4.54
N SER A 383 -7.83 4.76 -4.54
CA SER A 383 -6.42 4.76 -4.93
C SER A 383 -5.62 3.75 -4.09
N ALA A 384 -5.80 3.77 -2.77
CA ALA A 384 -5.12 2.84 -1.86
C ALA A 384 -5.50 1.38 -2.14
N GLY A 385 -6.79 1.08 -2.34
CA GLY A 385 -7.25 -0.28 -2.64
C GLY A 385 -6.68 -0.82 -3.96
N ILE A 386 -6.70 -0.02 -5.03
CA ILE A 386 -6.12 -0.39 -6.32
C ILE A 386 -4.58 -0.51 -6.22
N SER A 387 -3.93 0.37 -5.46
CA SER A 387 -2.49 0.28 -5.23
C SER A 387 -2.10 -1.02 -4.50
N VAL A 388 -2.87 -1.46 -3.51
CA VAL A 388 -2.64 -2.75 -2.85
C VAL A 388 -2.82 -3.90 -3.85
N LEU A 389 -3.85 -3.87 -4.70
CA LEU A 389 -4.09 -4.88 -5.75
C LEU A 389 -2.87 -5.04 -6.68
N ILE A 390 -2.33 -3.92 -7.19
CA ILE A 390 -1.20 -3.94 -8.13
C ILE A 390 0.12 -4.28 -7.43
N THR A 391 0.37 -3.73 -6.23
CA THR A 391 1.60 -4.04 -5.49
C THR A 391 1.67 -5.50 -5.03
N THR A 392 0.51 -6.16 -4.85
CA THR A 392 0.45 -7.59 -4.57
C THR A 392 1.00 -8.41 -5.72
N TYR A 393 0.69 -8.04 -6.95
CA TYR A 393 1.23 -8.72 -8.13
C TYR A 393 2.75 -8.58 -8.22
N ILE A 394 3.27 -7.37 -7.98
CA ILE A 394 4.66 -7.03 -8.29
C ILE A 394 5.64 -7.36 -7.14
N ASN A 395 5.23 -7.23 -5.88
CA ASN A 395 6.15 -7.33 -4.73
C ASN A 395 5.46 -7.76 -3.42
N THR A 396 4.58 -8.76 -3.50
CA THR A 396 3.89 -9.40 -2.36
C THR A 396 2.94 -8.49 -1.58
N GLY A 397 2.80 -7.22 -1.99
CA GLY A 397 1.82 -6.27 -1.48
C GLY A 397 1.92 -6.12 0.03
N MET A 398 0.77 -6.22 0.71
CA MET A 398 0.64 -5.99 2.15
C MET A 398 1.23 -7.10 3.03
N TYR A 399 1.58 -8.26 2.45
CA TYR A 399 2.18 -9.38 3.19
C TYR A 399 3.70 -9.29 3.28
N LYS A 400 4.31 -8.34 2.57
CA LYS A 400 5.71 -8.00 2.74
C LYS A 400 5.84 -7.02 3.92
N PRO A 401 6.55 -7.39 5.01
CA PRO A 401 6.73 -6.57 6.22
C PRO A 401 7.00 -5.08 6.01
N GLU A 402 7.81 -4.75 5.00
CA GLU A 402 8.35 -3.41 4.77
C GLU A 402 7.64 -2.64 3.65
N SER A 403 6.57 -3.18 3.05
CA SER A 403 5.90 -2.53 1.93
C SER A 403 4.38 -2.58 1.99
N ALA A 404 3.75 -1.55 1.42
CA ALA A 404 2.31 -1.43 1.16
C ALA A 404 1.38 -1.42 2.40
N TYR A 405 1.88 -1.67 3.61
CA TYR A 405 1.09 -1.57 4.84
C TYR A 405 0.59 -0.13 5.09
N GLU A 406 1.25 0.89 4.53
CA GLU A 406 0.84 2.29 4.67
C GLU A 406 -0.52 2.55 4.01
N TYR A 407 -0.84 1.79 2.95
CA TYR A 407 -2.17 1.82 2.34
C TYR A 407 -3.24 1.29 3.30
N LEU A 408 -2.94 0.24 4.08
CA LEU A 408 -3.87 -0.29 5.08
C LEU A 408 -4.07 0.65 6.26
N LEU A 409 -3.01 1.30 6.74
CA LEU A 409 -3.12 2.39 7.72
C LEU A 409 -4.05 3.49 7.20
N LEU A 410 -3.85 3.94 5.96
CA LEU A 410 -4.70 4.95 5.34
C LEU A 410 -6.15 4.46 5.22
N ILE A 411 -6.39 3.26 4.69
CA ILE A 411 -7.74 2.68 4.56
C ILE A 411 -8.43 2.59 5.93
N GLY A 412 -7.71 2.12 6.96
CA GLY A 412 -8.18 2.06 8.33
C GLY A 412 -8.61 3.42 8.86
N SER A 413 -7.77 4.45 8.67
CA SER A 413 -8.11 5.82 9.05
C SER A 413 -9.33 6.36 8.31
N LEU A 414 -9.49 6.04 7.02
CA LEU A 414 -10.67 6.46 6.25
C LEU A 414 -11.96 5.78 6.72
N TYR A 415 -11.90 4.51 7.13
CA TYR A 415 -13.03 3.85 7.80
C TYR A 415 -13.34 4.48 9.16
N GLY A 416 -12.32 4.88 9.93
CA GLY A 416 -12.51 5.61 11.18
C GLY A 416 -13.24 6.94 10.97
N TYR A 417 -12.90 7.65 9.88
CA TYR A 417 -13.56 8.90 9.53
C TYR A 417 -15.03 8.67 9.15
N LEU A 418 -15.31 7.65 8.34
CA LEU A 418 -16.67 7.24 7.99
C LEU A 418 -17.51 6.89 9.23
N HIS A 419 -16.91 6.24 10.22
CA HIS A 419 -17.61 5.93 11.47
C HIS A 419 -17.98 7.21 12.24
N LEU A 420 -17.05 8.15 12.37
CA LEU A 420 -17.27 9.42 13.07
C LEU A 420 -18.32 10.30 12.38
N GLU A 421 -18.32 10.39 11.04
CA GLU A 421 -19.34 11.19 10.34
C GLU A 421 -20.74 10.57 10.48
N LYS A 422 -20.87 9.24 10.50
CA LYS A 422 -22.16 8.57 10.77
C LYS A 422 -22.68 8.86 12.17
N GLN A 423 -21.80 8.85 13.18
CA GLN A 423 -22.21 9.17 14.55
C GLN A 423 -22.72 10.62 14.66
N LYS A 424 -22.05 11.57 14.01
CA LYS A 424 -22.51 12.97 13.97
C LYS A 424 -23.87 13.11 13.31
N GLN A 425 -24.11 12.42 12.19
CA GLN A 425 -25.40 12.44 11.49
C GLN A 425 -26.55 11.92 12.36
N HIS A 426 -26.33 10.82 13.09
CA HIS A 426 -27.33 10.28 14.02
C HIS A 426 -27.63 11.24 15.18
N GLN A 427 -26.61 11.91 15.74
CA GLN A 427 -26.80 12.91 16.79
C GLN A 427 -27.64 14.10 16.30
N THR A 428 -27.32 14.65 15.13
CA THR A 428 -28.07 15.77 14.57
C THR A 428 -29.52 15.41 14.25
N ASN A 429 -29.80 14.21 13.75
CA ASN A 429 -31.17 13.80 13.45
C ASN A 429 -32.02 13.61 14.71
N ASN A 430 -31.43 13.14 15.81
CA ASN A 430 -32.14 12.98 17.08
C ASN A 430 -32.45 14.34 17.74
N GLU A 431 -31.52 15.30 17.70
CA GLU A 431 -31.73 16.66 18.21
C GLU A 431 -32.83 17.44 17.45
N VAL A 432 -32.99 17.16 16.14
CA VAL A 432 -34.08 17.76 15.35
C VAL A 432 -35.42 17.11 15.67
N GLY A 433 -35.47 15.77 15.81
CA GLY A 433 -36.69 15.05 16.15
C GLY A 433 -37.23 15.38 17.54
N GLU A 434 -36.38 15.56 18.55
CA GLU A 434 -36.80 15.97 19.90
C GLU A 434 -37.38 17.40 19.94
N ASN A 435 -36.86 18.31 19.11
CA ASN A 435 -37.39 19.66 19.01
C ASN A 435 -38.75 19.73 18.30
N GLU A 436 -39.02 18.85 17.33
CA GLU A 436 -40.33 18.76 16.68
C GLU A 436 -41.40 18.15 17.60
N THR A 437 -41.05 17.22 18.48
CA THR A 437 -41.97 16.66 19.49
C THR A 437 -42.24 17.57 20.69
N ASN A 438 -41.42 18.59 20.94
CA ASN A 438 -41.64 19.58 22.02
C ASN A 438 -42.43 20.82 21.54
N ILE A 439 -42.79 20.89 20.25
CA ILE A 439 -43.59 21.97 19.66
C ILE A 439 -45.02 21.49 19.31
N ALA A 440 -45.30 20.19 19.46
CA ALA A 440 -46.64 19.60 19.40
C ALA A 440 -47.14 19.33 20.82
#